data_AF-A0A399JEF5-F1
#
_entry.id   AF-A0A399JEF5-F1
#
_cell.length_a   1.000
_cell.length_b   1.000
_cell.length_c   1.000
_cell.angle_alpha   90.00
_cell.angle_beta   90.00
_cell.angle_gamma   90.00
#
_symmetry.space_group_name_H-M   'P 1'
#
loop_
_entity.id
_entity.type
_entity.pdbx_description
1 polymer ?
#
loop_
_entity_poly.entity_id
_entity_poly.type
_entity_poly.pdbx_seq_one_letter_code
_entity_poly.pdbx_strand_id
1 'polypeptide(L)'
;MVALIVFAVVVSYAVSAATHGALPNPFNFFGFFTIQSNLLSIVVLMGAAVALLRDRELREWFHLLRGCVTAYIAIVGVVYAILLAPLGAAGGVEVPVSNAILHMVTPLYLPLDWMLFRDRPALP
;
A
#
# COMPACT_ATOMS: atom_id res chain seq x y z
N MET A 1 7.51 -3.24 7.02
CA MET A 1 6.61 -2.83 5.92
C MET A 1 6.14 -1.38 6.05
N VAL A 2 5.48 -0.98 7.17
CA VAL A 2 4.99 0.40 7.38
C VAL A 2 6.02 1.48 7.04
N ALA A 3 7.24 1.37 7.57
CA ALA A 3 8.32 2.33 7.30
C ALA A 3 8.70 2.43 5.82
N LEU A 4 8.66 1.32 5.06
CA LEU A 4 8.95 1.32 3.63
C LEU A 4 7.88 2.05 2.83
N ILE A 5 6.62 1.86 3.19
CA ILE A 5 5.51 2.57 2.53
C ILE A 5 5.60 4.07 2.82
N VAL A 6 5.83 4.45 4.08
CA VAL A 6 6.02 5.85 4.46
C VAL A 6 7.20 6.47 3.69
N PHE A 7 8.35 5.78 3.66
CA PHE A 7 9.50 6.21 2.90
C PHE A 7 9.17 6.41 1.41
N ALA A 8 8.52 5.43 0.78
CA ALA A 8 8.18 5.49 -0.63
C ALA A 8 7.26 6.68 -0.96
N VAL A 9 6.22 6.90 -0.15
CA VAL A 9 5.28 8.01 -0.33
C VAL A 9 5.96 9.36 -0.13
N VAL A 10 6.77 9.51 0.94
CA VAL A 10 7.48 10.77 1.25
C VAL A 10 8.49 11.10 0.16
N VAL A 11 9.28 10.12 -0.30
CA VAL A 11 10.27 10.33 -1.35
C VAL A 11 9.59 10.67 -2.67
N SER A 12 8.51 9.98 -3.05
CA SER A 12 7.75 10.32 -4.26
C SER A 12 7.20 11.75 -4.20
N TYR A 13 6.65 12.17 -3.05
CA TYR A 13 6.15 13.53 -2.88
C TYR A 13 7.26 14.57 -2.99
N ALA A 14 8.39 14.34 -2.31
CA ALA A 14 9.53 15.25 -2.30
C ALA A 14 10.19 15.38 -3.68
N VAL A 15 10.37 14.25 -4.39
CA VAL A 15 10.92 14.26 -5.76
C VAL A 15 9.96 14.95 -6.72
N SER A 16 8.66 14.68 -6.64
CA SER A 16 7.67 15.37 -7.47
C SER A 16 7.70 16.89 -7.23
N ALA A 17 7.83 17.33 -5.97
CA ALA A 17 7.98 18.74 -5.64
C ALA A 17 9.26 19.37 -6.22
N ALA A 18 10.38 18.66 -6.12
CA ALA A 18 11.67 19.13 -6.63
C ALA A 18 11.69 19.21 -8.17
N THR A 19 11.10 18.23 -8.85
CA THR A 19 11.05 18.17 -10.31
C THR A 19 10.18 19.28 -10.91
N HIS A 20 9.06 19.61 -10.26
CA HIS A 20 8.12 20.63 -10.75
C HIS A 20 8.37 22.03 -10.18
N GLY A 21 9.28 22.19 -9.23
CA GLY A 21 9.58 23.47 -8.57
C GLY A 21 8.44 24.01 -7.69
N ALA A 22 7.43 23.20 -7.40
CA ALA A 22 6.27 23.55 -6.59
C ALA A 22 5.70 22.31 -5.89
N LEU A 23 5.01 22.50 -4.76
CA LEU A 23 4.36 21.39 -4.07
C LEU A 23 3.28 20.75 -4.96
N PRO A 24 3.24 19.40 -5.06
CA PRO A 24 2.18 18.71 -5.77
C PRO A 24 0.81 19.06 -5.19
N ASN A 25 -0.19 19.24 -6.06
CA ASN A 25 -1.57 19.39 -5.62
C ASN A 25 -1.97 18.16 -4.77
N PRO A 26 -2.35 18.34 -3.49
CA PRO A 26 -2.62 17.23 -2.58
C PRO A 26 -3.79 16.35 -3.06
N PHE A 27 -4.81 16.94 -3.70
CA PHE A 27 -5.94 16.18 -4.24
C PHE A 27 -5.56 15.33 -5.46
N ASN A 28 -4.49 15.69 -6.16
CA ASN A 28 -3.96 14.87 -7.25
C ASN A 28 -3.06 13.77 -6.68
N PHE A 29 -2.02 14.14 -5.92
CA PHE A 29 -1.04 13.19 -5.40
C PHE A 29 -1.64 12.15 -4.44
N PHE A 30 -2.44 12.60 -3.46
CA PHE A 30 -3.12 11.69 -2.54
C PHE A 30 -4.46 11.19 -3.11
N GLY A 31 -4.86 11.66 -4.30
CA GLY A 31 -6.01 11.17 -5.05
C GLY A 31 -5.76 9.83 -5.74
N PHE A 32 -4.50 9.46 -5.97
CA PHE A 32 -4.16 8.20 -6.63
C PHE A 32 -4.54 6.99 -5.76
N PHE A 33 -5.25 6.04 -6.38
CA PHE A 33 -5.66 4.79 -5.72
C PHE A 33 -4.49 4.00 -5.14
N THR A 34 -3.34 3.97 -5.82
CA THR A 34 -2.11 3.35 -5.30
C THR A 34 -1.65 3.98 -3.99
N ILE A 35 -1.68 5.32 -3.88
CA ILE A 35 -1.27 6.03 -2.67
C ILE A 35 -2.26 5.76 -1.56
N GLN A 36 -3.56 5.88 -1.82
CA GLN A 36 -4.61 5.64 -0.82
C GLN A 36 -4.59 4.22 -0.26
N SER A 37 -4.51 3.21 -1.12
CA SER A 37 -4.46 1.80 -0.71
C SER A 37 -3.21 1.48 0.11
N ASN A 38 -2.04 2.03 -0.25
CA ASN A 38 -0.81 1.89 0.53
C ASN A 38 -0.90 2.61 1.89
N LEU A 39 -1.52 3.79 1.96
CA LEU A 39 -1.76 4.49 3.23
C LEU A 39 -2.74 3.71 4.13
N LEU A 40 -3.80 3.14 3.57
CA LEU A 40 -4.71 2.25 4.31
C LEU A 40 -4.00 0.99 4.82
N SER A 41 -3.02 0.48 4.07
CA SER A 41 -2.19 -0.64 4.50
C SER A 41 -1.38 -0.30 5.75
N ILE A 42 -0.88 0.94 5.87
CA ILE A 42 -0.23 1.41 7.10
C ILE A 42 -1.19 1.35 8.28
N VAL A 43 -2.42 1.85 8.12
CA VAL A 43 -3.43 1.85 9.19
C VAL A 43 -3.72 0.43 9.67
N VAL A 44 -3.94 -0.50 8.74
CA VAL A 44 -4.25 -1.89 9.04
C VAL A 44 -3.07 -2.62 9.68
N LEU A 45 -1.85 -2.44 9.17
CA LEU A 45 -0.66 -3.07 9.75
C LEU A 45 -0.37 -2.55 11.16
N MET A 46 -0.51 -1.25 11.39
CA MET A 46 -0.34 -0.67 12.73
C MET A 46 -1.45 -1.12 13.68
N GLY A 47 -2.70 -1.18 13.23
CA GLY A 47 -3.82 -1.67 14.04
C GLY A 47 -3.61 -3.11 14.49
N ALA A 48 -3.21 -3.99 13.56
CA ALA A 48 -2.88 -5.38 13.87
C ALA A 48 -1.68 -5.48 14.83
N ALA A 49 -0.61 -4.72 14.59
CA ALA A 49 0.57 -4.71 15.46
C ALA A 49 0.23 -4.23 16.89
N VAL A 50 -0.57 -3.17 17.03
CA VAL A 50 -0.99 -2.66 18.35
C VAL A 50 -1.89 -3.65 19.07
N ALA A 51 -2.80 -4.33 18.37
CA ALA A 51 -3.63 -5.37 18.95
C ALA A 51 -2.78 -6.54 19.47
N LEU A 52 -1.82 -7.00 18.67
CA LEU A 52 -0.87 -8.04 19.05
C LEU A 52 -0.01 -7.65 20.26
N LEU A 53 0.55 -6.44 20.28
CA LEU A 53 1.38 -5.94 21.38
C LEU A 53 0.58 -5.75 22.69
N ARG A 54 -0.74 -5.62 22.60
CA ARG A 54 -1.64 -5.43 23.75
C ARG A 54 -2.41 -6.70 24.12
N ASP A 55 -2.13 -7.82 23.46
CA ASP A 55 -2.84 -9.09 23.61
C ASP A 55 -4.36 -8.92 23.51
N ARG A 56 -4.80 -8.12 22.52
CA ARG A 56 -6.22 -7.84 22.27
C ARG A 56 -6.69 -8.54 21.01
N GLU A 57 -7.87 -9.12 21.07
CA GLU A 57 -8.56 -9.62 19.89
C GLU A 57 -9.00 -8.46 18.99
N LEU A 58 -8.87 -8.67 17.68
CA LEU A 58 -9.36 -7.74 16.67
C LEU A 58 -10.88 -7.88 16.56
N ARG A 59 -11.55 -6.73 16.38
CA ARG A 59 -13.01 -6.72 16.17
C ARG A 59 -13.32 -7.23 14.76
N GLU A 60 -14.50 -7.82 14.57
CA GLU A 60 -14.93 -8.39 13.28
C GLU A 60 -14.80 -7.42 12.09
N TRP A 61 -15.22 -6.16 12.26
CA TRP A 61 -15.10 -5.14 11.21
C TRP A 61 -13.64 -4.86 10.80
N PHE A 62 -12.67 -5.11 11.68
CA PHE A 62 -11.26 -4.92 11.37
C PHE A 62 -10.74 -6.02 10.45
N HIS A 63 -11.21 -7.26 10.61
CA HIS A 63 -10.93 -8.33 9.66
C HIS A 63 -11.52 -8.00 8.29
N LEU A 64 -12.74 -7.46 8.23
CA LEU A 64 -13.32 -7.00 6.96
C LEU A 64 -12.48 -5.89 6.33
N LEU A 65 -12.07 -4.87 7.10
CA LEU A 65 -11.20 -3.79 6.63
C LEU A 65 -9.88 -4.33 6.08
N ARG A 66 -9.21 -5.23 6.81
CA ARG A 66 -7.94 -5.83 6.40
C ARG A 66 -8.09 -6.67 5.13
N GLY A 67 -9.22 -7.37 4.97
CA GLY A 67 -9.58 -8.04 3.72
C GLY A 67 -9.76 -7.07 2.54
N CYS A 68 -10.52 -5.99 2.73
CA CYS A 68 -10.71 -4.96 1.69
C CYS A 68 -9.40 -4.32 1.27
N VAL A 69 -8.56 -3.92 2.23
CA VAL A 69 -7.25 -3.31 1.96
C VAL A 69 -6.32 -4.28 1.24
N THR A 70 -6.33 -5.55 1.62
CA THR A 70 -5.58 -6.61 0.92
C THR A 70 -6.04 -6.74 -0.53
N ALA A 71 -7.35 -6.73 -0.78
CA ALA A 71 -7.89 -6.77 -2.14
C ALA A 71 -7.49 -5.54 -2.96
N TYR A 72 -7.54 -4.34 -2.39
CA TYR A 72 -7.09 -3.12 -3.07
C TYR A 72 -5.62 -3.19 -3.46
N ILE A 73 -4.77 -3.67 -2.54
CA ILE A 73 -3.34 -3.82 -2.79
C ILE A 73 -3.04 -4.91 -3.82
N ALA A 74 -3.80 -6.01 -3.82
CA ALA A 74 -3.71 -7.02 -4.88
C ALA A 74 -4.08 -6.44 -6.25
N ILE A 75 -5.13 -5.62 -6.33
CA ILE A 75 -5.51 -4.91 -7.57
C ILE A 75 -4.37 -4.02 -8.05
N VAL A 76 -3.74 -3.24 -7.17
CA VAL A 76 -2.56 -2.41 -7.52
C VAL A 76 -1.46 -3.25 -8.16
N GLY A 77 -1.10 -4.39 -7.55
CA GLY A 77 -0.05 -5.26 -8.09
C GLY A 77 -0.39 -5.87 -9.44
N VAL A 78 -1.62 -6.37 -9.60
CA VAL A 78 -2.10 -6.97 -10.85
C VAL A 78 -2.14 -5.95 -11.98
N VAL A 79 -2.74 -4.78 -11.72
CA VAL A 79 -2.83 -3.70 -12.70
C VAL A 79 -1.43 -3.22 -13.09
N TYR A 80 -0.53 -3.05 -12.11
CA TYR A 80 0.85 -2.68 -12.40
C TYR A 80 1.55 -3.72 -13.28
N ALA A 81 1.51 -5.00 -12.90
CA ALA A 81 2.23 -6.05 -13.60
C ALA A 81 1.77 -6.22 -15.06
N ILE A 82 0.47 -6.03 -15.32
CA ILE A 82 -0.12 -6.22 -16.65
C ILE A 82 0.00 -4.96 -17.51
N LEU A 83 -0.26 -3.77 -16.95
CA LEU A 83 -0.42 -2.55 -17.73
C LEU A 83 0.78 -1.61 -17.67
N LEU A 84 1.47 -1.50 -16.53
CA LEU A 84 2.51 -0.49 -16.33
C LEU A 84 3.93 -1.08 -16.42
N ALA A 85 4.17 -2.25 -15.84
CA ALA A 85 5.49 -2.88 -15.85
C ALA A 85 6.04 -3.11 -17.28
N PRO A 86 5.24 -3.53 -18.28
CA PRO A 86 5.73 -3.68 -19.66
C PRO A 86 6.15 -2.36 -20.33
N LEU A 87 5.63 -1.22 -19.86
CA LEU A 87 5.97 0.10 -20.40
C LEU A 87 7.30 0.65 -19.86
N GLY A 88 7.81 0.08 -18.77
CA GLY A 88 9.07 0.52 -18.15
C GLY A 88 9.08 2.03 -17.84
N ALA A 89 10.19 2.69 -18.15
CA ALA A 89 10.36 4.13 -17.90
C ALA A 89 9.41 5.02 -18.72
N ALA A 90 8.92 4.54 -19.88
CA ALA A 90 7.99 5.29 -20.72
C ALA A 90 6.61 5.48 -20.04
N GLY A 91 6.29 4.69 -19.01
CA GLY A 91 5.11 4.86 -18.18
C GLY A 91 5.19 5.99 -17.14
N GLY A 92 6.28 6.77 -17.11
CA GLY A 92 6.42 7.90 -16.18
C GLY A 92 6.87 7.51 -14.78
N VAL A 93 7.80 6.56 -14.64
CA VAL A 93 8.35 6.15 -13.34
C VAL A 93 9.17 7.30 -12.73
N GLU A 94 8.56 8.10 -11.85
CA GLU A 94 9.24 9.25 -11.21
C GLU A 94 10.37 8.80 -10.25
N VAL A 95 10.19 7.71 -9.50
CA VAL A 95 11.17 7.21 -8.53
C VAL A 95 11.19 5.67 -8.52
N PRO A 96 12.23 5.01 -9.05
CA PRO A 96 12.25 3.55 -9.21
C PRO A 96 12.04 2.77 -7.91
N VAL A 97 12.67 3.19 -6.81
CA VAL A 97 12.56 2.52 -5.51
C VAL A 97 11.16 2.65 -4.92
N SER A 98 10.59 3.86 -4.92
CA SER A 98 9.20 4.06 -4.47
C SER A 98 8.22 3.27 -5.33
N ASN A 99 8.43 3.25 -6.65
CA ASN A 99 7.61 2.48 -7.55
C ASN A 99 7.65 0.98 -7.23
N ALA A 100 8.84 0.41 -7.01
CA ALA A 100 8.97 -0.99 -6.62
C ALA A 100 8.29 -1.29 -5.28
N ILE A 101 8.44 -0.41 -4.29
CA ILE A 101 7.78 -0.59 -2.98
C ILE A 101 6.26 -0.58 -3.15
N LEU A 102 5.71 0.45 -3.77
CA LEU A 102 4.27 0.68 -3.83
C LEU A 102 3.52 -0.28 -4.77
N HIS A 103 4.18 -0.76 -5.83
CA HIS A 103 3.55 -1.58 -6.87
C HIS A 103 4.01 -3.04 -6.93
N MET A 104 5.09 -3.41 -6.24
CA MET A 104 5.60 -4.79 -6.25
C MET A 104 5.72 -5.35 -4.83
N VAL A 105 6.43 -4.65 -3.94
CA VAL A 105 6.69 -5.15 -2.58
C VAL A 105 5.42 -5.15 -1.74
N THR A 106 4.67 -4.05 -1.68
CA THR A 106 3.39 -4.02 -0.94
C THR A 106 2.37 -5.00 -1.52
N PRO A 107 2.15 -5.04 -2.85
CA PRO A 107 1.25 -6.00 -3.46
C PRO A 107 1.61 -7.47 -3.30
N LEU A 108 2.87 -7.79 -3.02
CA LEU A 108 3.26 -9.15 -2.65
C LEU A 108 3.10 -9.39 -1.15
N TYR A 109 3.58 -8.46 -0.33
CA TYR A 109 3.63 -8.60 1.13
C TYR A 109 2.24 -8.75 1.75
N LEU A 110 1.28 -7.87 1.41
CA LEU A 110 -0.01 -7.82 2.11
C LEU A 110 -0.88 -9.06 1.84
N PRO A 111 -1.01 -9.55 0.58
CA PRO A 111 -1.68 -10.81 0.31
C PRO A 111 -1.01 -12.00 0.98
N LEU A 112 0.32 -12.05 1.02
CA LEU A 112 1.04 -13.11 1.73
C LEU A 112 0.77 -13.06 3.25
N ASP A 113 0.84 -11.88 3.86
CA ASP A 113 0.47 -11.67 5.27
C ASP A 113 -0.95 -12.17 5.55
N TRP A 114 -1.92 -11.78 4.71
CA TRP A 114 -3.30 -12.20 4.84
C TRP A 114 -3.52 -13.71 4.66
N MET A 115 -2.76 -14.36 3.78
CA MET A 115 -2.85 -15.80 3.53
C MET A 115 -2.18 -16.63 4.64
N LEU A 116 -1.06 -16.15 5.17
CA LEU A 116 -0.25 -16.88 6.15
C LEU A 116 -0.78 -16.72 7.58
N PHE A 117 -1.30 -15.55 7.93
CA PHE A 117 -1.87 -15.30 9.25
C PHE A 117 -3.37 -15.54 9.24
N ARG A 118 -3.79 -16.62 9.90
CA ARG A 118 -5.19 -17.08 9.97
C ARG A 118 -5.87 -16.57 11.24
N ASP A 119 -5.90 -15.25 11.38
CA ASP A 119 -6.54 -14.52 12.48
C ASP A 119 -8.03 -14.23 12.24
N ARG A 120 -8.60 -14.74 11.14
CA ARG A 120 -10.00 -14.53 10.74
C ARG A 120 -10.88 -15.73 11.10
N PRO A 121 -12.14 -15.50 11.54
CA PRO A 121 -13.08 -16.58 11.80
C PRO A 121 -13.39 -17.40 10.54
N ALA A 122 -13.74 -18.67 10.73
CA ALA A 122 -14.21 -19.52 9.64
C ALA A 122 -15.49 -18.93 9.03
N LEU A 123 -15.62 -19.01 7.70
CA LEU A 123 -16.91 -18.74 7.06
C LEU A 123 -17.91 -19.81 7.52
N PRO A 124 -19.18 -19.43 7.75
CA PRO A 124 -20.24 -20.36 8.14
C PRO A 124 -20.48 -21.46 7.10
#